data_AF-A0A8T4MUK9-F1
#
_entry.id   AF-A0A8T4MUK9-F1
#
_cell.length_a   1.000
_cell.length_b   1.000
_cell.length_c   1.000
_cell.angle_alpha   90.00
_cell.angle_beta   90.00
_cell.angle_gamma   90.00
#
_symmetry.space_group_name_H-M   'P 1'
#
loop_
_entity.id
_entity.type
_entity.pdbx_description
1 polymer ?
#
loop_
_entity_poly.entity_id
_entity_poly.type
_entity_poly.pdbx_seq_one_letter_code
_entity_poly.pdbx_strand_id
1 'polypeptide(L)'
;MNIFDELINLDETLQIRIIFLLIIFVAIYAILRQMKMLQWSNSIKGIISLVIAIVAARSISETAIQNMGISSKFLGIFLIYIAIMLVITYLIHRKNTTSLIRKFLIILFAGSFAFVFYDQYYNLSEQGKLMNWILAGLTLLLIFFDNSIHKWVRYKKN
;
A
#
# COMPACT_ATOMS: atom_id res chain seq x y z
N MET A 1 35.72 6.31 -3.19
CA MET A 1 34.35 6.17 -2.69
C MET A 1 33.77 7.57 -2.66
N ASN A 2 32.79 7.89 -3.51
CA ASN A 2 32.33 9.26 -3.69
C ASN A 2 31.47 9.70 -2.50
N ILE A 3 31.57 10.96 -2.09
CA ILE A 3 30.68 11.57 -1.08
C ILE A 3 29.20 11.46 -1.52
N PHE A 4 28.96 11.37 -2.82
CA PHE A 4 27.64 11.07 -3.39
C PHE A 4 27.17 9.64 -3.13
N ASP A 5 28.07 8.64 -3.06
CA ASP A 5 27.71 7.26 -2.68
C ASP A 5 27.34 7.18 -1.19
N GLU A 6 27.96 7.99 -0.34
CA GLU A 6 27.62 8.13 1.10
C GLU A 6 26.29 8.88 1.32
N LEU A 7 25.99 9.90 0.51
CA LEU A 7 24.71 10.62 0.51
C LEU A 7 23.55 9.79 -0.08
N ILE A 8 23.82 8.86 -1.01
CA ILE A 8 22.82 7.92 -1.54
C ILE A 8 22.60 6.76 -0.57
N ASN A 9 23.64 6.33 0.15
CA ASN A 9 23.57 5.38 1.26
C ASN A 9 23.12 6.01 2.59
N LEU A 10 22.61 7.24 2.57
CA LEU A 10 22.01 7.89 3.73
C LEU A 10 20.71 7.15 4.09
N ASP A 11 20.96 6.12 4.88
CA ASP A 11 20.16 5.35 5.81
C ASP A 11 18.86 4.76 5.24
N GLU A 12 18.94 3.57 4.62
CA GLU A 12 17.76 2.76 4.25
C GLU A 12 16.77 2.65 5.42
N THR A 13 17.27 2.63 6.66
CA THR A 13 16.50 2.71 7.90
C THR A 13 15.61 3.94 7.97
N LEU A 14 16.16 5.12 7.65
CA LEU A 14 15.45 6.39 7.65
C LEU A 14 14.40 6.43 6.54
N GLN A 15 14.72 5.90 5.36
CA GLN A 15 13.75 5.76 4.26
C GLN A 15 12.59 4.85 4.65
N ILE A 16 12.86 3.70 5.26
CA ILE A 16 11.82 2.77 5.74
C ILE A 16 10.97 3.46 6.81
N ARG A 17 11.57 4.18 7.76
CA ARG A 17 10.84 4.95 8.78
C ARG A 17 9.91 6.00 8.17
N ILE A 18 10.35 6.73 7.15
CA ILE A 18 9.51 7.70 6.43
C ILE A 18 8.33 6.99 5.75
N ILE A 19 8.57 5.87 5.07
CA ILE A 19 7.50 5.14 4.40
C ILE A 19 6.48 4.59 5.42
N PHE A 20 6.95 4.02 6.53
CA PHE A 20 6.09 3.58 7.63
C PHE A 20 5.28 4.73 8.22
N LEU A 21 5.92 5.89 8.43
CA LEU A 21 5.24 7.10 8.90
C LEU A 21 4.08 7.46 7.97
N LEU A 22 4.31 7.46 6.65
CA LEU A 22 3.26 7.77 5.67
C LEU A 22 2.12 6.76 5.69
N ILE A 23 2.44 5.45 5.76
CA ILE A 23 1.42 4.39 5.81
C ILE A 23 0.58 4.51 7.08
N ILE A 24 1.22 4.67 8.25
CA ILE A 24 0.54 4.82 9.55
C ILE A 24 -0.31 6.08 9.56
N PHE A 25 0.23 7.20 9.05
CA PHE A 25 -0.49 8.45 8.93
C PHE A 25 -1.79 8.28 8.13
N VAL A 26 -1.71 7.71 6.92
CA VAL A 26 -2.87 7.49 6.05
C VAL A 26 -3.88 6.54 6.72
N ALA A 27 -3.41 5.45 7.34
CA ALA A 27 -4.27 4.47 8.01
C ALA A 27 -5.03 5.10 9.19
N ILE A 28 -4.34 5.79 10.09
CA ILE A 28 -4.96 6.44 11.25
C ILE A 28 -5.90 7.56 10.80
N TYR A 29 -5.48 8.38 9.84
CA TYR A 29 -6.31 9.45 9.31
C TYR A 29 -7.61 8.91 8.70
N ALA A 30 -7.53 7.80 7.94
CA ALA A 30 -8.69 7.13 7.37
C ALA A 30 -9.66 6.63 8.46
N ILE A 31 -9.15 6.04 9.54
CA ILE A 31 -9.96 5.60 10.69
C ILE A 31 -10.62 6.79 11.39
N LEU A 32 -9.85 7.82 11.77
CA LEU A 32 -10.37 9.00 12.47
C LEU A 32 -11.41 9.75 11.64
N ARG A 33 -11.27 9.75 10.31
CA ARG A 33 -12.25 10.36 9.40
C ARG A 33 -13.59 9.63 9.43
N GLN A 34 -13.60 8.31 9.63
CA GLN A 34 -14.83 7.50 9.69
C GLN A 34 -15.47 7.47 11.10
N MET A 35 -14.71 7.78 12.16
CA MET A 35 -15.24 7.84 13.52
C MET A 35 -16.20 9.02 13.71
N LYS A 36 -17.51 8.72 13.74
CA LYS A 36 -18.59 9.69 13.99
C LYS A 36 -18.65 10.19 15.44
N MET A 37 -18.10 9.44 16.40
CA MET A 37 -18.04 9.85 17.81
C MET A 37 -17.16 11.09 18.03
N LEU A 38 -16.21 11.34 17.14
CA LEU A 38 -15.29 12.46 17.22
C LEU A 38 -15.73 13.52 16.19
N GLN A 39 -16.59 14.45 16.63
CA GLN A 39 -17.04 15.62 15.85
C GLN A 39 -15.93 16.67 15.63
N TRP A 40 -14.68 16.24 15.61
CA TRP A 40 -13.54 17.12 15.39
C TRP A 40 -13.43 17.52 13.91
N SER A 41 -12.84 18.70 13.68
CA SER A 41 -12.53 19.16 12.33
C SER A 41 -11.53 18.24 11.64
N ASN A 42 -11.59 18.17 10.31
CA ASN A 42 -10.67 17.33 9.52
C ASN A 42 -9.20 17.70 9.73
N SER A 43 -8.93 18.98 10.04
CA SER A 43 -7.58 19.47 10.37
C SER A 43 -7.06 18.89 11.68
N ILE A 44 -7.89 18.86 12.73
CA ILE A 44 -7.52 18.27 14.03
C ILE A 44 -7.24 16.76 13.87
N LYS A 45 -8.07 16.05 13.09
CA LYS A 45 -7.84 14.63 12.77
C LYS A 45 -6.51 14.41 12.02
N GLY A 46 -6.15 15.34 11.13
CA GLY A 46 -4.87 15.36 10.43
C GLY A 46 -3.68 15.55 11.37
N ILE A 47 -3.78 16.51 12.29
CA ILE A 47 -2.72 16.77 13.29
C ILE A 47 -2.54 15.55 14.20
N ILE A 48 -3.62 14.98 14.73
CA ILE A 48 -3.56 13.83 15.63
C ILE A 48 -2.96 12.62 14.91
N SER A 49 -3.41 12.31 13.69
CA SER A 49 -2.84 11.22 12.90
C SER A 49 -1.35 11.44 12.60
N LEU A 50 -0.92 12.67 12.33
CA LEU A 50 0.49 13.00 12.12
C LEU A 50 1.32 12.80 13.39
N VAL A 51 0.85 13.28 14.54
CA VAL A 51 1.53 13.10 15.83
C VAL A 51 1.69 11.61 16.15
N ILE A 52 0.61 10.83 16.02
CA ILE A 52 0.67 9.39 16.28
C ILE A 52 1.63 8.70 15.28
N ALA A 53 1.57 9.06 14.00
CA ALA A 53 2.46 8.50 12.99
C ALA A 53 3.94 8.80 13.26
N ILE A 54 4.28 10.03 13.67
CA ILE A 54 5.65 10.41 14.06
C ILE A 54 6.12 9.59 15.26
N VAL A 55 5.30 9.50 16.31
CA VAL A 55 5.63 8.73 17.52
C VAL A 55 5.81 7.24 17.18
N ALA A 56 4.89 6.68 16.39
CA ALA A 56 4.94 5.28 15.98
C ALA A 56 6.18 4.99 15.12
N ALA A 57 6.44 5.79 14.09
CA ALA A 57 7.60 5.61 13.21
C ALA A 57 8.93 5.77 13.95
N ARG A 58 9.02 6.69 14.91
CA ARG A 58 10.20 6.85 15.79
C ARG A 58 10.40 5.66 16.72
N SER A 59 9.32 5.02 17.15
CA SER A 59 9.36 3.89 18.08
C SER A 59 9.79 2.58 17.43
N ILE A 60 9.93 2.53 16.09
CA ILE A 60 10.42 1.35 15.38
C ILE A 60 11.93 1.22 15.60
N SER A 61 12.33 0.15 16.29
CA SER A 61 13.74 -0.17 16.50
C SER A 61 14.42 -0.51 15.17
N GLU A 62 15.70 -0.20 15.06
CA GLU A 62 16.51 -0.53 13.88
C GLU A 62 16.58 -2.05 13.66
N THR A 63 16.62 -2.80 14.76
CA THR A 63 16.53 -4.26 14.75
C THR A 63 15.21 -4.75 14.16
N ALA A 64 14.08 -4.09 14.41
CA ALA A 64 12.80 -4.46 13.80
C ALA A 64 12.80 -4.20 12.29
N ILE A 65 13.42 -3.10 11.84
CA ILE A 65 13.56 -2.76 10.42
C ILE A 65 14.45 -3.79 9.70
N GLN A 66 15.60 -4.12 10.31
CA GLN A 66 16.51 -5.13 9.77
C GLN A 66 15.87 -6.52 9.76
N ASN A 67 15.13 -6.89 10.82
CA ASN A 67 14.44 -8.17 10.91
C ASN A 67 13.24 -8.29 9.97
N MET A 68 12.60 -7.18 9.59
CA MET A 68 11.59 -7.19 8.53
C MET A 68 12.21 -7.57 7.19
N GLY A 69 13.50 -7.28 6.99
CA GLY A 69 14.23 -7.58 5.75
C GLY A 69 13.74 -6.80 4.53
N ILE A 70 12.67 -6.02 4.62
CA ILE A 70 12.08 -5.33 3.48
C ILE A 70 12.96 -4.13 3.11
N SER A 71 13.70 -4.21 2.01
CA SER A 71 14.44 -3.03 1.51
C SER A 71 13.47 -1.92 1.08
N SER A 72 13.87 -0.67 1.31
CA SER A 72 13.07 0.53 0.99
C SER A 72 12.63 0.56 -0.48
N LYS A 73 13.48 0.05 -1.39
CA LYS A 73 13.17 -0.10 -2.82
C LYS A 73 11.94 -0.99 -3.05
N PHE A 74 11.85 -2.11 -2.35
CA PHE A 74 10.71 -3.01 -2.43
C PHE A 74 9.43 -2.39 -1.90
N LEU A 75 9.51 -1.66 -0.78
CA LEU A 75 8.37 -0.97 -0.18
C LEU A 75 7.83 0.14 -1.10
N GLY A 76 8.73 0.89 -1.75
CA GLY A 76 8.36 1.89 -2.75
C GLY A 76 7.66 1.29 -3.97
N ILE A 77 8.22 0.21 -4.54
CA ILE A 77 7.62 -0.51 -5.66
C ILE A 77 6.23 -1.05 -5.28
N PHE A 78 6.10 -1.62 -4.09
CA PHE A 78 4.84 -2.15 -3.57
C PHE A 78 3.77 -1.06 -3.44
N LEU A 79 4.13 0.12 -2.91
CA LEU A 79 3.20 1.25 -2.77
C LEU A 79 2.73 1.80 -4.12
N ILE A 80 3.66 1.98 -5.06
CA ILE A 80 3.33 2.42 -6.43
C ILE A 80 2.37 1.41 -7.07
N TYR A 81 2.62 0.13 -6.88
CA TYR A 81 1.76 -0.92 -7.40
C TYR A 81 0.35 -0.87 -6.79
N ILE A 82 0.22 -0.81 -5.45
CA ILE A 82 -1.09 -0.67 -4.80
C ILE A 82 -1.82 0.56 -5.35
N ALA A 83 -1.12 1.68 -5.52
CA ALA A 83 -1.71 2.89 -6.07
C ALA A 83 -2.26 2.67 -7.49
N ILE A 84 -1.47 2.09 -8.40
CA ILE A 84 -1.90 1.75 -9.77
C ILE A 84 -3.09 0.77 -9.74
N MET A 85 -3.01 -0.25 -8.90
CA MET A 85 -4.07 -1.26 -8.73
C MET A 85 -5.38 -0.61 -8.27
N LEU A 86 -5.33 0.31 -7.31
CA LEU A 86 -6.49 1.06 -6.83
C LEU A 86 -7.06 1.96 -7.94
N VAL A 87 -6.22 2.62 -8.72
CA VAL A 87 -6.64 3.47 -9.86
C VAL A 87 -7.35 2.62 -10.92
N ILE A 88 -6.75 1.51 -11.34
CA ILE A 88 -7.34 0.60 -12.33
C ILE A 88 -8.65 0.03 -11.80
N THR A 89 -8.68 -0.44 -10.55
CA THR A 89 -9.89 -0.94 -9.91
C THR A 89 -10.98 0.12 -9.91
N TYR A 90 -10.66 1.37 -9.56
CA TYR A 90 -11.60 2.48 -9.61
C TYR A 90 -12.14 2.74 -11.02
N LEU A 91 -11.28 2.75 -12.04
CA LEU A 91 -11.68 2.95 -13.44
C LEU A 91 -12.59 1.83 -13.94
N ILE A 92 -12.26 0.57 -13.62
CA ILE A 92 -13.06 -0.61 -13.94
C ILE A 92 -14.44 -0.51 -13.29
N HIS A 93 -14.50 -0.14 -12.02
CA HIS A 93 -15.75 -0.02 -11.26
C HIS A 93 -16.61 1.18 -11.69
N ARG A 94 -15.99 2.25 -12.21
CA ARG A 94 -16.69 3.43 -12.75
C ARG A 94 -17.36 3.13 -14.08
N LYS A 95 -16.74 2.31 -14.92
CA LYS A 95 -17.38 1.81 -16.14
C LYS A 95 -18.41 0.78 -15.72
N ASN A 96 -19.64 0.89 -16.22
CA ASN A 96 -20.78 0.04 -15.81
C ASN A 96 -20.66 -1.40 -16.35
N THR A 97 -19.51 -2.02 -16.13
CA THR A 97 -19.09 -3.33 -16.63
C THR A 97 -19.65 -4.44 -15.75
N THR A 98 -19.88 -5.61 -16.35
CA THR A 98 -20.37 -6.79 -15.64
C THR A 98 -19.32 -7.29 -14.64
N SER A 99 -19.77 -7.91 -13.53
CA SER A 99 -18.85 -8.42 -12.49
C SER A 99 -17.82 -9.40 -13.04
N LEU A 100 -18.20 -10.21 -14.03
CA LEU A 100 -17.32 -11.16 -14.70
C LEU A 100 -16.15 -10.45 -15.40
N ILE A 101 -16.42 -9.38 -16.16
CA ILE A 101 -15.40 -8.58 -16.83
C ILE A 101 -14.50 -7.87 -15.81
N ARG A 102 -15.06 -7.32 -14.74
CA ARG A 102 -14.27 -6.65 -13.69
C ARG A 102 -13.28 -7.60 -13.02
N LYS A 103 -13.76 -8.76 -12.60
CA LYS A 103 -12.91 -9.80 -11.97
C LYS A 103 -11.82 -10.28 -12.93
N PHE A 104 -12.18 -10.50 -14.20
CA PHE A 104 -11.21 -10.89 -15.22
C PHE A 104 -10.11 -9.83 -15.40
N LEU A 105 -10.47 -8.55 -15.49
CA LEU A 105 -9.50 -7.46 -15.60
C LEU A 105 -8.60 -7.32 -14.37
N ILE A 106 -9.16 -7.51 -13.16
CA ILE A 106 -8.39 -7.51 -11.90
C ILE A 106 -7.40 -8.68 -11.89
N ILE A 107 -7.84 -9.88 -12.26
CA ILE A 107 -6.98 -11.08 -12.33
C ILE A 107 -5.89 -10.89 -13.37
N LEU A 108 -6.23 -10.39 -14.56
CA LEU A 108 -5.28 -10.19 -15.65
C LEU A 108 -4.20 -9.17 -15.27
N PHE A 109 -4.59 -8.08 -14.61
CA PHE A 109 -3.65 -7.08 -14.11
C PHE A 109 -2.77 -7.61 -12.97
N ALA A 110 -3.38 -8.30 -11.99
CA ALA A 110 -2.63 -8.88 -10.89
C ALA A 110 -1.68 -9.99 -11.35
N GLY A 111 -2.10 -10.79 -12.34
CA GLY A 111 -1.30 -11.86 -12.93
C GLY A 111 -0.14 -11.34 -13.76
N SER A 112 -0.35 -10.32 -14.60
CA SER A 112 0.75 -9.70 -15.36
C SER A 112 1.77 -9.04 -14.43
N PHE A 113 1.31 -8.43 -13.34
CA PHE A 113 2.21 -7.88 -12.35
C PHE A 113 2.96 -8.97 -11.56
N ALA A 114 2.26 -9.99 -11.07
CA ALA A 114 2.90 -11.11 -10.38
C ALA A 114 3.95 -11.77 -11.28
N PHE A 115 3.69 -11.85 -12.59
CA PHE A 115 4.66 -12.35 -13.57
C PHE A 115 5.90 -11.45 -13.68
N VAL A 116 5.73 -10.12 -13.87
CA VAL A 116 6.85 -9.17 -13.92
C VAL A 116 7.65 -9.18 -12.61
N PHE A 117 6.95 -9.23 -11.47
CA PHE A 117 7.59 -9.22 -10.16
C PHE A 117 8.31 -10.55 -9.89
N TYR A 118 7.73 -11.67 -10.30
CA TYR A 118 8.37 -12.98 -10.24
C TYR A 118 9.65 -12.99 -11.08
N ASP A 119 9.58 -12.53 -12.33
CA ASP A 119 10.75 -12.50 -13.23
C ASP A 119 11.90 -11.63 -12.67
N GLN A 120 11.56 -10.47 -12.11
CA GLN A 120 12.56 -9.53 -11.59
C GLN A 120 13.12 -9.90 -10.21
N TYR A 121 12.34 -10.53 -9.33
CA TYR A 121 12.69 -10.61 -7.90
C TYR A 121 12.58 -12.00 -7.27
N TYR A 122 11.98 -13.00 -7.94
CA TYR A 122 11.78 -14.32 -7.35
C TYR A 122 13.10 -15.05 -7.06
N ASN A 123 14.10 -14.87 -7.93
CA ASN A 123 15.40 -15.51 -7.78
C ASN A 123 16.36 -14.71 -6.87
N LEU A 124 16.01 -13.49 -6.45
CA LEU A 124 16.92 -12.58 -5.76
C LEU A 124 16.79 -12.62 -4.22
N SER A 125 15.65 -13.04 -3.65
CA SER A 125 15.51 -13.18 -2.20
C SER A 125 14.26 -13.94 -1.75
N GLU A 126 14.30 -14.54 -0.54
CA GLU A 126 13.13 -15.09 0.16
C GLU A 126 12.02 -14.04 0.38
N GLN A 127 12.39 -12.76 0.42
CA GLN A 127 11.45 -11.64 0.57
C GLN A 127 10.60 -11.43 -0.69
N GLY A 128 11.17 -11.66 -1.87
CA GLY A 128 10.43 -11.64 -3.13
C GLY A 128 9.31 -12.68 -3.16
N LYS A 129 9.55 -13.86 -2.58
CA LYS A 129 8.54 -14.92 -2.44
C LYS A 129 7.41 -14.51 -1.50
N LEU A 130 7.74 -13.94 -0.32
CA LEU A 130 6.74 -13.47 0.64
C LEU A 130 5.87 -12.34 0.07
N MET A 131 6.45 -11.43 -0.70
CA MET A 131 5.72 -10.37 -1.40
C MET A 131 4.72 -10.93 -2.41
N ASN A 132 5.12 -11.93 -3.20
CA ASN A 132 4.21 -12.60 -4.14
C ASN A 132 2.98 -13.19 -3.43
N TRP A 133 3.16 -13.77 -2.24
CA TRP A 133 2.05 -14.26 -1.41
C TRP A 133 1.15 -13.13 -0.91
N ILE A 134 1.72 -12.00 -0.48
CA ILE A 134 0.93 -10.82 -0.07
C ILE A 134 0.11 -10.28 -1.25
N LEU A 135 0.72 -10.19 -2.44
CA LEU A 135 0.06 -9.71 -3.66
C LEU A 135 -1.06 -10.65 -4.11
N ALA A 136 -0.83 -11.96 -4.04
CA ALA A 136 -1.84 -12.96 -4.30
C ALA A 136 -3.02 -12.83 -3.31
N GLY A 137 -2.72 -12.64 -2.02
CA GLY A 137 -3.73 -12.40 -0.98
C GLY A 137 -4.55 -11.13 -1.22
N LEU A 138 -3.90 -10.01 -1.54
CA LEU A 138 -4.55 -8.75 -1.90
C LEU A 138 -5.46 -8.90 -3.13
N THR A 139 -4.98 -9.62 -4.15
CA THR A 139 -5.75 -9.90 -5.37
C THR A 139 -7.00 -10.72 -5.06
N LEU A 140 -6.86 -11.78 -4.24
CA LEU A 140 -8.00 -12.57 -3.79
C LEU A 140 -9.00 -11.72 -3.02
N LEU A 141 -8.54 -10.87 -2.09
CA LEU A 141 -9.41 -9.94 -1.38
C LEU A 141 -10.19 -9.03 -2.33
N LEU A 142 -9.54 -8.44 -3.33
CA LEU A 142 -10.25 -7.60 -4.30
C LEU A 142 -11.29 -8.38 -5.12
N ILE A 143 -11.02 -9.64 -5.46
CA ILE A 143 -11.97 -10.49 -6.20
C ILE A 143 -13.17 -10.87 -5.32
N PHE A 144 -12.92 -11.27 -4.06
CA PHE A 144 -13.98 -11.63 -3.10
C PHE A 144 -14.85 -10.43 -2.74
N PHE A 145 -14.24 -9.25 -2.58
CA PHE A 145 -14.94 -8.02 -2.19
C PHE A 145 -15.36 -7.13 -3.38
N ASP A 146 -15.17 -7.56 -4.64
CA ASP A 146 -15.55 -6.81 -5.87
C ASP A 146 -16.99 -6.27 -5.81
N ASN A 147 -17.95 -7.12 -5.40
CA ASN A 147 -19.35 -6.72 -5.32
C ASN A 147 -19.60 -5.64 -4.26
N SER A 148 -18.91 -5.72 -3.12
CA SER A 148 -19.01 -4.74 -2.04
C SER A 148 -18.38 -3.41 -2.45
N ILE A 149 -17.22 -3.46 -3.11
CA ILE A 149 -16.52 -2.29 -3.65
C ILE A 149 -17.39 -1.61 -4.72
N HIS A 150 -18.01 -2.37 -5.62
CA HIS A 150 -18.90 -1.83 -6.65
C HIS A 150 -20.12 -1.12 -6.08
N LYS A 151 -20.75 -1.70 -5.05
CA LYS A 151 -21.86 -1.04 -4.35
C LYS A 151 -21.41 0.28 -3.72
N TRP A 152 -20.26 0.30 -3.04
CA TRP A 152 -19.73 1.51 -2.42
C TRP A 152 -19.40 2.61 -3.45
N VAL A 153 -18.76 2.26 -4.56
CA VAL A 153 -18.42 3.21 -5.63
C VAL A 153 -19.68 3.78 -6.30
N ARG A 154 -20.73 2.97 -6.53
CA ARG A 154 -22.01 3.46 -7.06
C ARG A 154 -22.77 4.33 -6.07
N TYR A 155 -22.77 3.97 -4.78
CA TYR A 155 -23.52 4.70 -3.75
C TYR A 155 -23.05 6.16 -3.63
N LYS A 156 -21.76 6.42 -3.88
CA LYS A 156 -21.21 7.78 -3.87
C LYS A 156 -21.56 8.63 -5.09
N LYS A 157 -22.20 8.04 -6.12
CA LYS A 157 -22.61 8.72 -7.36
C LYS A 157 -24.05 9.25 -7.29
N ASN A 158 -24.85 8.77 -6.33
CA ASN A 158 -26.19 9.26 -6.01
C ASN A 158 -26.12 10.22 -4.83
#